data_AF-A0A1M3NGG9-F1
#
_entry.id   AF-A0A1M3NGG9-F1
#
_cell.length_a   1.000
_cell.length_b   1.000
_cell.length_c   1.000
_cell.angle_alpha   90.00
_cell.angle_beta   90.00
_cell.angle_gamma   90.00
#
_symmetry.space_group_name_H-M   'P 1'
#
loop_
_entity.id
_entity.type
_entity.pdbx_description
1 polymer ?
#
loop_
_entity_poly.entity_id
_entity_poly.type
_entity_poly.pdbx_seq_one_letter_code
_entity_poly.pdbx_strand_id
1 'polypeptide(L)'
;MASLTSNERANEVATPKNWQLWTGRVLSALPVLLMTMSVAMKLMHAPDFVAMWTGKLGWQEGSLTAIGILELACLAVYLVPRTAFLGALLLTAYLGGAVASHVRIGDPFAVPIVLGVLAWAGLYLRDERVRALVFPRKAA
;
A
#
# COMPACT_ATOMS: atom_id res chain seq x y z
N MET A 1 -49.12 5.36 -16.01
CA MET A 1 -48.33 4.16 -15.66
C MET A 1 -46.95 4.19 -16.36
N ALA A 2 -46.12 5.20 -16.12
CA ALA A 2 -44.82 5.35 -16.82
C ALA A 2 -43.76 6.08 -15.98
N SER A 3 -43.71 5.85 -14.66
CA SER A 3 -42.81 6.57 -13.74
C SER A 3 -41.98 5.68 -12.81
N LEU A 4 -42.03 4.35 -12.97
CA LEU A 4 -41.36 3.42 -12.04
C LEU A 4 -39.98 2.91 -12.52
N THR A 5 -39.51 3.25 -13.72
CA THR A 5 -38.33 2.61 -14.32
C THR A 5 -37.01 3.39 -14.19
N SER A 6 -37.03 4.62 -13.69
CA SER A 6 -35.81 5.43 -13.52
C SER A 6 -35.10 5.19 -12.18
N ASN A 7 -35.85 4.82 -11.12
CA ASN A 7 -35.27 4.68 -9.78
C ASN A 7 -34.58 3.33 -9.55
N GLU A 8 -34.97 2.27 -10.28
CA GLU A 8 -34.36 0.94 -10.13
C GLU A 8 -32.97 0.84 -10.78
N ARG A 9 -32.71 1.61 -11.85
CA ARG A 9 -31.39 1.61 -12.52
C ARG A 9 -30.29 2.33 -11.72
N ALA A 10 -30.67 3.19 -10.79
CA ALA A 10 -29.71 3.95 -9.98
C ALA A 10 -29.09 3.12 -8.84
N ASN A 11 -29.67 1.96 -8.51
CA ASN A 11 -29.31 1.21 -7.30
C ASN A 11 -28.65 -0.16 -7.55
N GLU A 12 -28.32 -0.51 -8.80
CA GLU A 12 -27.44 -1.65 -9.12
C GLU A 12 -25.95 -1.27 -8.92
N VAL A 13 -25.62 -0.76 -7.75
CA VAL A 13 -24.24 -0.83 -7.26
C VAL A 13 -24.03 -2.29 -6.88
N ALA A 14 -23.54 -3.08 -7.83
CA ALA A 14 -23.28 -4.51 -7.65
C ALA A 14 -22.54 -4.74 -6.33
N THR A 15 -23.22 -5.36 -5.36
CA THR A 15 -22.65 -5.66 -4.06
C THR A 15 -21.40 -6.53 -4.25
N PRO A 16 -20.24 -6.14 -3.71
CA PRO A 16 -19.00 -6.84 -3.95
C PRO A 16 -19.13 -8.25 -3.37
N LYS A 17 -18.88 -9.27 -4.20
CA LYS A 17 -19.04 -10.67 -3.80
C LYS A 17 -18.01 -10.97 -2.71
N ASN A 18 -18.43 -11.71 -1.69
CA ASN A 18 -17.70 -11.94 -0.43
C ASN A 18 -16.23 -12.37 -0.63
N TRP A 19 -15.95 -13.14 -1.70
CA TRP A 19 -14.60 -13.57 -2.07
C TRP A 19 -13.67 -12.41 -2.43
N GLN A 20 -14.16 -11.35 -3.08
CA GLN A 20 -13.36 -10.19 -3.49
C GLN A 20 -12.83 -9.44 -2.26
N LEU A 21 -13.66 -9.31 -1.21
CA LEU A 21 -13.27 -8.69 0.05
C LEU A 21 -12.24 -9.53 0.80
N TRP A 22 -12.40 -10.86 0.81
CA TRP A 22 -11.44 -11.77 1.45
C TRP A 22 -10.11 -11.83 0.71
N THR A 23 -10.13 -11.97 -0.63
CA THR A 23 -8.92 -11.92 -1.44
C THR A 23 -8.22 -10.58 -1.30
N GLY A 24 -8.95 -9.46 -1.31
CA GLY A 24 -8.38 -8.12 -1.10
C GLY A 24 -7.73 -7.97 0.29
N ARG A 25 -8.32 -8.54 1.34
CA ARG A 25 -7.72 -8.55 2.68
C ARG A 25 -6.44 -9.37 2.74
N VAL A 26 -6.43 -10.58 2.17
CA VAL A 26 -5.23 -11.44 2.13
C VAL A 26 -4.11 -10.76 1.34
N LEU A 27 -4.43 -10.18 0.18
CA LEU A 27 -3.46 -9.50 -0.66
C LEU A 27 -2.88 -8.24 0.01
N SER A 28 -3.70 -7.52 0.79
CA SER A 28 -3.24 -6.35 1.56
C SER A 28 -2.49 -6.73 2.83
N ALA A 29 -2.74 -7.92 3.39
CA ALA A 29 -2.11 -8.37 4.63
C ALA A 29 -0.61 -8.63 4.44
N LEU A 30 -0.19 -9.14 3.27
CA LEU A 30 1.21 -9.45 3.02
C LEU A 30 2.11 -8.19 2.98
N PRO A 31 1.78 -7.12 2.24
CA PRO A 31 2.50 -5.85 2.33
C PRO A 31 2.51 -5.27 3.74
N VAL A 32 1.35 -5.26 4.40
CA VAL A 32 1.24 -4.74 5.77
C VAL A 32 2.16 -5.49 6.73
N LEU A 33 2.17 -6.81 6.67
CA LEU A 33 3.00 -7.66 7.53
C LEU A 33 4.49 -7.35 7.32
N LEU A 34 4.94 -7.38 6.07
CA LEU A 34 6.36 -7.19 5.72
C LEU A 34 6.83 -5.77 6.06
N MET A 35 5.99 -4.76 5.80
CA MET A 35 6.32 -3.38 6.17
C MET A 35 6.31 -3.18 7.68
N THR A 36 5.39 -3.81 8.42
CA THR A 36 5.40 -3.76 9.90
C THR A 36 6.68 -4.36 10.46
N MET A 37 7.14 -5.50 9.92
CA MET A 37 8.44 -6.07 10.31
C MET A 37 9.59 -5.12 9.96
N SER A 38 9.55 -4.46 8.80
CA SER A 38 10.57 -3.49 8.40
C SER A 38 10.63 -2.30 9.35
N VAL A 39 9.47 -1.74 9.73
CA VAL A 39 9.36 -0.67 10.75
C VAL A 39 9.96 -1.14 12.07
N ALA A 40 9.58 -2.34 12.53
CA ALA A 40 10.06 -2.87 13.80
C ALA A 40 11.60 -2.98 13.81
N MET A 41 12.20 -3.52 12.75
CA MET A 41 13.67 -3.60 12.63
C MET A 41 14.34 -2.22 12.65
N LYS A 42 13.75 -1.21 12.00
CA LYS A 42 14.26 0.17 12.00
C LYS A 42 14.17 0.83 13.38
N LEU A 43 13.02 0.70 14.05
CA LEU A 43 12.78 1.35 15.34
C LEU A 43 13.48 0.66 16.51
N MET A 44 13.70 -0.66 16.41
CA MET A 44 14.46 -1.41 17.41
C MET A 44 15.98 -1.32 17.20
N HIS A 45 16.44 -0.66 16.13
CA HIS A 45 17.87 -0.60 15.77
C HIS A 45 18.49 -2.00 15.75
N ALA A 46 17.81 -2.95 15.09
CA ALA A 46 18.25 -4.34 15.04
C ALA A 46 19.70 -4.41 14.49
N PRO A 47 20.66 -5.06 15.17
CA PRO A 47 22.09 -4.95 14.85
C PRO A 47 22.42 -5.26 13.38
N ASP A 48 21.85 -6.34 12.84
CA ASP A 48 22.04 -6.75 11.45
C ASP A 48 21.46 -5.71 10.46
N PHE A 49 20.33 -5.10 10.83
CA PHE A 49 19.69 -4.06 10.01
C PHE A 49 20.51 -2.77 10.04
N VAL A 50 21.05 -2.38 11.20
CA VAL A 50 21.94 -1.21 11.35
C VAL A 50 23.22 -1.40 10.55
N ALA A 51 23.82 -2.59 10.59
CA ALA A 51 25.02 -2.90 9.81
C ALA A 51 24.75 -2.84 8.29
N MET A 52 23.60 -3.36 7.84
CA MET A 52 23.17 -3.24 6.44
C MET A 52 22.88 -1.78 6.05
N TRP A 53 22.23 -1.02 6.93
CA TRP A 53 21.84 0.38 6.70
C TRP A 53 23.04 1.33 6.58
N THR A 54 23.97 1.21 7.51
CA THR A 54 25.16 2.08 7.57
C THR A 54 26.27 1.59 6.65
N GLY A 55 26.52 0.28 6.59
CA GLY A 55 27.58 -0.31 5.78
C GLY A 55 27.21 -0.41 4.31
N LYS A 56 26.09 -1.09 4.00
CA LYS A 56 25.72 -1.41 2.62
C LYS A 56 25.00 -0.26 1.93
N LEU A 57 23.98 0.29 2.59
CA LEU A 57 23.21 1.41 2.05
C LEU A 57 23.91 2.76 2.26
N GLY A 58 24.91 2.85 3.15
CA GLY A 58 25.70 4.07 3.36
C GLY A 58 24.94 5.23 4.02
N TRP A 59 23.82 4.95 4.71
CA TRP A 59 23.05 5.98 5.42
C TRP A 59 23.55 6.15 6.84
N GLN A 60 23.36 7.34 7.42
CA GLN A 60 23.66 7.56 8.84
C GLN A 60 22.66 6.80 9.71
N GLU A 61 23.13 6.18 10.80
CA GLU A 61 22.28 5.44 11.74
C GLU A 61 21.14 6.31 12.31
N GLY A 62 21.41 7.59 12.60
CA GLY A 62 20.40 8.52 13.09
C GLY A 62 19.19 8.72 12.16
N SER A 63 19.31 8.37 10.87
CA SER A 63 18.19 8.40 9.92
C SER A 63 17.22 7.23 10.06
N LEU A 64 17.61 6.11 10.72
CA LEU A 64 16.77 4.92 10.88
C LEU A 64 15.46 5.23 11.58
N THR A 65 15.51 5.93 12.72
CA THR A 65 14.32 6.27 13.50
C THR A 65 13.38 7.16 12.69
N ALA A 66 13.92 8.17 12.01
CA ALA A 66 13.12 9.08 11.19
C ALA A 66 12.42 8.35 10.03
N ILE A 67 13.14 7.48 9.32
CA ILE A 67 12.57 6.69 8.21
C ILE A 67 11.60 5.62 8.72
N GLY A 68 11.87 5.00 9.87
CA GLY A 68 10.96 4.05 10.51
C GLY A 68 9.64 4.70 10.95
N ILE A 69 9.69 5.91 11.52
CA ILE A 69 8.49 6.69 11.87
C ILE A 69 7.72 7.08 10.61
N LEU A 70 8.41 7.53 9.55
CA LEU A 70 7.78 7.87 8.28
C LEU A 70 7.06 6.66 7.67
N GLU A 71 7.73 5.50 7.62
CA GLU A 71 7.15 4.25 7.12
C GLU A 71 5.91 3.85 7.93
N LEU A 72 6.00 3.92 9.27
CA LEU A 72 4.90 3.63 10.17
C LEU A 72 3.72 4.57 9.94
N ALA A 73 3.96 5.87 9.75
CA ALA A 73 2.93 6.85 9.46
C ALA A 73 2.22 6.53 8.12
N CYS A 74 2.97 6.23 7.06
CA CYS A 74 2.40 5.82 5.78
C CYS A 74 1.54 4.54 5.92
N LEU A 75 2.04 3.56 6.65
CA LEU A 75 1.36 2.29 6.90
C LEU A 75 0.08 2.48 7.74
N ALA A 76 0.12 3.32 8.77
CA ALA A 76 -1.03 3.63 9.60
C ALA A 76 -2.16 4.29 8.79
N VAL A 77 -1.81 5.23 7.90
CA VAL A 77 -2.78 5.88 7.00
C VAL A 77 -3.37 4.87 6.00
N TYR A 78 -2.59 3.88 5.54
CA TYR A 78 -3.06 2.82 4.64
C TYR A 78 -4.01 1.82 5.31
N LEU A 79 -3.84 1.56 6.61
CA LEU A 79 -4.66 0.63 7.37
C LEU A 79 -6.08 1.14 7.62
N VAL A 80 -6.27 2.47 7.72
CA VAL A 80 -7.58 3.08 7.95
C VAL A 80 -8.38 3.07 6.64
N PRO A 81 -9.53 2.35 6.55
CA PRO A 81 -10.26 2.17 5.29
C PRO A 81 -10.67 3.48 4.62
N ARG A 82 -10.98 4.51 5.41
CA ARG A 82 -11.38 5.84 4.90
C ARG A 82 -10.25 6.59 4.21
N THR A 83 -9.00 6.30 4.56
CA THR A 83 -7.80 6.98 4.05
C THR A 83 -6.89 6.03 3.26
N ALA A 84 -7.33 4.80 3.03
CA ALA A 84 -6.49 3.75 2.45
C ALA A 84 -5.93 4.11 1.07
N PHE A 85 -6.68 4.87 0.26
CA PHE A 85 -6.19 5.42 -1.01
C PHE A 85 -5.02 6.38 -0.82
N LEU A 86 -5.14 7.35 0.11
CA LEU A 86 -4.04 8.26 0.43
C LEU A 86 -2.85 7.50 1.01
N GLY A 87 -3.11 6.51 1.86
CA GLY A 87 -2.07 5.63 2.39
C GLY A 87 -1.34 4.87 1.29
N ALA A 88 -2.05 4.34 0.28
CA ALA A 88 -1.42 3.63 -0.84
C ALA A 88 -0.54 4.57 -1.68
N LEU A 89 -0.97 5.82 -1.85
CA LEU A 89 -0.16 6.85 -2.50
C LEU A 89 1.11 7.16 -1.71
N LEU A 90 0.99 7.35 -0.39
CA LEU A 90 2.13 7.58 0.50
C LEU A 90 3.10 6.39 0.51
N LEU A 91 2.58 5.16 0.56
CA LEU A 91 3.39 3.95 0.47
C LEU A 91 4.12 3.87 -0.88
N THR A 92 3.50 4.30 -1.98
CA THR A 92 4.14 4.34 -3.30
C THR A 92 5.32 5.31 -3.32
N ALA A 93 5.14 6.50 -2.74
CA ALA A 93 6.23 7.47 -2.61
C ALA A 93 7.37 6.93 -1.74
N TYR A 94 7.03 6.32 -0.59
CA TYR A 94 8.00 5.69 0.31
C TYR A 94 8.79 4.57 -0.38
N LEU A 95 8.08 3.63 -1.03
CA LEU A 95 8.68 2.50 -1.72
C LEU A 95 9.50 2.93 -2.95
N GLY A 96 9.13 4.04 -3.61
CA GLY A 96 9.95 4.67 -4.66
C GLY A 96 11.32 5.11 -4.14
N GLY A 97 11.39 5.66 -2.93
CA GLY A 97 12.66 5.98 -2.26
C GLY A 97 13.49 4.73 -1.93
N ALA A 98 12.84 3.63 -1.53
CA ALA A 98 13.50 2.35 -1.32
C ALA A 98 14.09 1.78 -2.62
N VAL A 99 13.32 1.81 -3.73
CA VAL A 99 13.80 1.42 -5.06
C VAL A 99 15.02 2.26 -5.45
N ALA A 100 14.94 3.59 -5.35
CA ALA A 100 16.05 4.47 -5.67
C ALA A 100 17.31 4.17 -4.84
N SER A 101 17.14 3.84 -3.56
CA SER A 101 18.24 3.49 -2.65
C SER A 101 18.95 2.19 -3.08
N HIS A 102 18.19 1.16 -3.45
CA HIS A 102 18.75 -0.10 -3.94
C HIS A 102 19.41 0.05 -5.32
N VAL A 103 18.75 0.76 -6.25
CA VAL A 103 19.31 1.03 -7.59
C VAL A 103 20.64 1.78 -7.50
N ARG A 104 20.75 2.77 -6.60
CA ARG A 104 21.98 3.55 -6.40
C ARG A 104 23.20 2.69 -6.07
N ILE A 105 23.01 1.58 -5.37
CA ILE A 105 24.09 0.68 -4.93
C ILE A 105 24.16 -0.62 -5.75
N GLY A 106 23.35 -0.76 -6.80
CA GLY A 106 23.30 -1.96 -7.63
C GLY A 106 22.65 -3.19 -6.95
N ASP A 107 21.86 -2.99 -5.90
CA ASP A 107 21.19 -4.06 -5.18
C ASP A 107 19.84 -4.45 -5.83
N PRO A 108 19.35 -5.69 -5.57
CA PRO A 108 18.01 -6.08 -5.97
C PRO A 108 16.93 -5.14 -5.41
N PHE A 109 16.05 -4.64 -6.29
CA PHE A 109 15.01 -3.66 -5.95
C PHE A 109 13.58 -4.17 -6.24
N ALA A 110 13.42 -5.45 -6.58
CA ALA A 110 12.12 -6.03 -6.94
C ALA A 110 11.15 -6.07 -5.75
N VAL A 111 11.64 -6.28 -4.53
CA VAL A 111 10.82 -6.37 -3.32
C VAL A 111 9.94 -5.13 -3.10
N PRO A 112 10.47 -3.90 -3.01
CA PRO A 112 9.64 -2.71 -2.82
C PRO A 112 8.63 -2.49 -3.95
N ILE A 113 8.95 -2.88 -5.20
CA ILE A 113 8.01 -2.83 -6.32
C ILE A 113 6.85 -3.80 -6.11
N VAL A 114 7.15 -5.07 -5.80
CA VAL A 114 6.14 -6.11 -5.57
C VAL A 114 5.23 -5.73 -4.40
N LEU A 115 5.78 -5.19 -3.31
CA LEU A 115 4.97 -4.71 -2.17
C LEU A 115 4.02 -3.58 -2.58
N GLY A 116 4.49 -2.62 -3.38
CA GLY A 116 3.66 -1.54 -3.90
C GLY A 116 2.51 -2.07 -4.77
N VAL A 117 2.81 -2.98 -5.70
CA VAL A 117 1.81 -3.61 -6.57
C VAL A 117 0.77 -4.37 -5.75
N LEU A 118 1.20 -5.17 -4.77
CA LEU A 118 0.29 -5.93 -3.90
C LEU A 118 -0.57 -5.00 -3.03
N ALA A 119 0.00 -3.91 -2.51
CA ALA A 119 -0.76 -2.93 -1.72
C ALA A 119 -1.87 -2.27 -2.55
N TRP A 120 -1.59 -1.91 -3.80
CA TRP A 120 -2.58 -1.36 -4.73
C TRP A 120 -3.61 -2.40 -5.19
N ALA A 121 -3.17 -3.61 -5.54
CA ALA A 121 -4.07 -4.68 -5.97
C ALA A 121 -5.01 -5.11 -4.84
N GLY A 122 -4.53 -5.21 -3.60
CA GLY A 122 -5.35 -5.48 -2.42
C GLY A 122 -6.36 -4.36 -2.15
N LEU A 123 -5.94 -3.10 -2.33
CA LEU A 123 -6.82 -1.95 -2.21
C LEU A 123 -7.91 -1.94 -3.29
N TYR A 124 -7.54 -2.18 -4.54
CA TYR A 124 -8.45 -2.24 -5.68
C TYR A 124 -9.55 -3.29 -5.51
N LEU A 125 -9.22 -4.43 -4.89
CA LEU A 125 -10.19 -5.51 -4.63
C LEU A 125 -11.15 -5.22 -3.47
N ARG A 126 -10.72 -4.41 -2.48
CA ARG A 126 -11.51 -4.14 -1.26
C ARG A 126 -12.29 -2.82 -1.29
N ASP A 127 -11.90 -1.87 -2.14
CA ASP A 127 -12.49 -0.53 -2.18
C ASP A 127 -13.11 -0.22 -3.56
N GLU A 128 -14.44 -0.12 -3.57
CA GLU A 128 -15.20 0.17 -4.79
C GLU A 128 -14.94 1.58 -5.33
N ARG A 129 -14.59 2.54 -4.47
CA ARG A 129 -14.28 3.91 -4.86
C ARG A 129 -13.02 3.94 -5.71
N VAL A 130 -12.01 3.19 -5.28
CA VAL A 130 -10.75 3.04 -6.03
C VAL A 130 -11.00 2.34 -7.36
N ARG A 131 -11.82 1.29 -7.37
CA ARG A 131 -12.21 0.60 -8.61
C ARG A 131 -12.95 1.52 -9.59
N ALA A 132 -13.86 2.36 -9.09
CA ALA A 132 -14.59 3.32 -9.91
C ALA A 132 -13.69 4.43 -10.49
N LEU A 133 -12.62 4.82 -9.78
CA LEU A 133 -11.63 5.78 -10.28
C LEU A 133 -10.72 5.21 -11.37
N VAL A 134 -10.29 3.96 -11.22
CA VAL A 134 -9.36 3.31 -12.18
C VAL A 134 -10.09 2.87 -13.46
N PHE A 135 -11.29 2.31 -13.33
CA PHE A 135 -12.13 1.93 -14.45
C PHE A 135 -13.48 2.64 -14.36
N PRO A 136 -13.56 3.93 -14.73
CA PRO A 136 -14.82 4.64 -14.76
C PRO A 136 -15.75 3.94 -15.77
N ARG A 137 -16.93 3.52 -15.30
CA ARG A 137 -17.98 3.07 -16.21
C ARG A 137 -18.30 4.25 -17.13
N LYS A 138 -18.15 4.08 -18.44
CA LYS A 138 -18.60 5.08 -19.42
C LYS A 138 -20.07 5.36 -19.16
N ALA A 139 -20.41 6.63 -18.91
CA ALA A 139 -21.80 7.07 -18.95
C ALA A 139 -22.29 6.85 -20.39
N ALA A 140 -23.28 5.98 -20.55
CA ALA A 140 -23.98 5.73 -21.80
C ALA A 140 -25.35 6.43 -21.73
#